data_AF-A0A1M3M8Z3-F1
#
_entry.id   AF-A0A1M3M8Z3-F1
#
_cell.length_a   1.000
_cell.length_b   1.000
_cell.length_c   1.000
_cell.angle_alpha   90.00
_cell.angle_beta   90.00
_cell.angle_gamma   90.00
#
_symmetry.space_group_name_H-M   'P 1'
#
loop_
_entity.id
_entity.type
_entity.pdbx_description
1 polymer ?
#
loop_
_entity_poly.entity_id
_entity_poly.type
_entity_poly.pdbx_seq_one_letter_code
_entity_poly.pdbx_strand_id
1 'polypeptide(L)'
;MANKKEVGFIEMMRKFYRSGLEGSPPPNGTTNSYEDLPAIRDRIDKILGIVTNNNRKAGNMIFFVMYDIEDNKVRRYIAKYLLKMGCTRVQRSIFLADLNGEKYNQIRTDLSAVQAAYENADSILIVPISTDLLSSMRVIGQTIDIELITNKKNTLFF
;
A
#
# COMPACT_ATOMS: atom_id res chain seq x y z
N MET A 1 -24.88 -8.17 -36.84
CA MET A 1 -24.68 -9.60 -36.55
C MET A 1 -23.56 -10.11 -37.46
N ALA A 2 -22.36 -10.38 -36.91
CA ALA A 2 -21.22 -10.83 -37.72
C ALA A 2 -21.20 -12.36 -37.77
N ASN A 3 -21.37 -12.90 -38.97
CA ASN A 3 -21.47 -14.32 -39.26
C ASN A 3 -20.07 -14.98 -39.09
N LYS A 4 -19.89 -15.79 -38.04
CA LYS A 4 -18.61 -16.47 -37.75
C LYS A 4 -18.48 -17.67 -38.69
N LYS A 5 -17.74 -17.52 -39.79
CA LYS A 5 -17.41 -18.63 -40.71
C LYS A 5 -16.70 -19.74 -39.93
N GLU A 6 -17.19 -20.98 -40.09
CA GLU A 6 -16.57 -22.17 -39.54
C GLU A 6 -15.15 -22.33 -40.11
N VAL A 7 -14.17 -22.43 -39.22
CA VAL A 7 -12.76 -22.51 -39.58
C VAL A 7 -12.45 -23.97 -39.90
N GLY A 8 -12.04 -24.26 -41.13
CA GLY A 8 -11.67 -25.61 -41.55
C GLY A 8 -10.49 -26.18 -40.76
N PHE A 9 -10.44 -27.51 -40.64
CA PHE A 9 -9.47 -28.26 -39.82
C PHE A 9 -8.01 -27.82 -40.03
N ILE A 10 -7.59 -27.61 -41.28
CA ILE A 10 -6.22 -27.16 -41.63
C ILE A 10 -5.90 -25.78 -41.05
N GLU A 11 -6.87 -24.86 -41.09
CA GLU A 11 -6.68 -23.49 -40.57
C GLU A 11 -6.69 -23.48 -39.03
N MET A 12 -7.45 -24.38 -38.42
CA MET A 12 -7.41 -24.64 -36.98
C MET A 12 -6.02 -25.14 -36.54
N MET A 13 -5.44 -26.11 -37.26
CA MET A 13 -4.09 -26.63 -36.97
C MET A 13 -3.01 -25.56 -37.15
N ARG A 14 -3.12 -24.69 -38.16
CA ARG A 14 -2.20 -23.54 -38.31
C ARG A 14 -2.31 -22.53 -37.17
N LYS A 15 -3.53 -22.24 -36.70
CA LYS A 15 -3.75 -21.36 -35.55
C LYS A 15 -3.15 -21.97 -34.28
N PHE A 16 -3.32 -23.29 -34.08
CA PHE A 16 -2.70 -24.04 -32.99
C PHE A 16 -1.17 -23.94 -32.98
N TYR A 17 -0.53 -24.15 -34.13
CA TYR A 17 0.92 -24.06 -34.24
C TYR A 17 1.42 -22.62 -34.00
N ARG A 18 0.71 -21.62 -34.53
CA ARG A 18 1.06 -20.20 -34.34
C ARG A 18 0.84 -19.68 -32.92
N SER A 19 -0.04 -20.31 -32.13
CA SER A 19 -0.32 -19.90 -30.75
C SER A 19 0.77 -20.28 -29.75
N GLY A 20 1.84 -20.99 -30.16
CA GLY A 20 2.96 -21.33 -29.27
C GLY A 20 2.57 -22.25 -28.11
N LEU A 21 1.50 -23.03 -28.27
CA LEU A 21 0.93 -23.91 -27.24
C LEU A 21 1.56 -25.31 -27.20
N GLU A 22 2.66 -25.56 -27.94
CA GLU A 22 3.47 -26.75 -27.71
C GLU A 22 3.93 -26.76 -26.25
N GLY A 23 3.38 -27.68 -25.45
CA GLY A 23 3.66 -27.81 -24.02
C GLY A 23 2.53 -27.40 -23.07
N SER A 24 1.36 -26.98 -23.57
CA SER A 24 0.20 -26.76 -22.68
C SER A 24 -0.36 -28.09 -22.18
N PRO A 25 -0.54 -28.28 -20.87
CA PRO A 25 -1.15 -29.50 -20.36
C PRO A 25 -2.57 -29.67 -20.92
N PRO A 26 -3.02 -30.91 -21.20
CA PRO A 26 -4.35 -31.15 -21.71
C PRO A 26 -5.41 -30.63 -20.72
N PRO A 27 -6.61 -30.24 -21.18
CA PRO A 27 -7.63 -29.57 -20.36
C PRO A 27 -8.09 -30.36 -19.13
N ASN A 28 -7.79 -31.66 -19.10
CA ASN A 28 -8.10 -32.61 -18.01
C ASN A 28 -6.87 -33.43 -17.56
N GLY A 29 -5.65 -32.97 -17.84
CA GLY A 29 -4.45 -33.60 -17.28
C GLY A 29 -4.27 -33.17 -15.84
N THR A 30 -4.73 -33.97 -14.89
CA THR A 30 -4.41 -33.78 -13.46
C THR A 30 -2.95 -34.14 -13.21
N THR A 31 -2.02 -33.26 -13.58
CA THR A 31 -0.64 -33.30 -13.08
C THR A 31 -0.54 -32.49 -11.79
N ASN A 32 -1.38 -32.80 -10.80
CA ASN A 32 -1.17 -32.32 -9.43
C ASN A 32 -1.03 -33.55 -8.56
N SER A 33 0.17 -34.15 -8.62
CA SER A 33 0.64 -35.11 -7.65
C SER A 33 0.47 -34.50 -6.25
N TYR A 34 -0.26 -35.15 -5.35
CA TYR A 34 -0.38 -34.70 -3.96
C TYR A 34 0.98 -34.64 -3.23
N GLU A 35 2.00 -35.26 -3.82
CA GLU A 35 3.38 -35.31 -3.33
C GLU A 35 4.13 -33.97 -3.45
N ASP A 36 3.73 -33.08 -4.36
CA ASP A 36 4.38 -31.76 -4.54
C ASP A 36 3.64 -30.62 -3.80
N LEU A 37 2.67 -30.97 -2.95
CA LEU A 37 1.94 -29.96 -2.18
C LEU A 37 2.84 -29.43 -1.06
N PRO A 38 3.03 -28.09 -0.97
CA PRO A 38 3.66 -27.46 0.18
C PRO A 38 2.95 -27.87 1.47
N ALA A 39 3.65 -27.73 2.60
CA ALA A 39 3.09 -28.09 3.90
C ALA A 39 1.73 -27.41 4.11
N ILE A 40 0.83 -28.06 4.85
CA ILE A 40 -0.52 -27.54 5.07
C ILE A 40 -0.51 -26.10 5.60
N ARG A 41 0.51 -25.74 6.38
CA ARG A 41 0.76 -24.39 6.86
C ARG A 41 1.02 -23.40 5.72
N ASP A 42 1.94 -23.73 4.81
CA ASP A 42 2.25 -22.87 3.65
C ASP A 42 1.04 -22.71 2.72
N ARG A 43 0.19 -23.73 2.63
CA ARG A 43 -1.06 -23.69 1.87
C ARG A 43 -2.10 -22.83 2.55
N ILE A 44 -2.26 -22.97 3.87
CA ILE A 44 -3.12 -22.12 4.68
C ILE A 44 -2.64 -20.67 4.59
N ASP A 45 -1.34 -20.41 4.66
CA ASP A 45 -0.77 -19.07 4.55
C ASP A 45 -0.99 -18.46 3.17
N LYS A 46 -0.87 -19.26 2.09
CA LYS A 46 -1.19 -18.83 0.71
C LYS A 46 -2.68 -18.56 0.53
N ILE A 47 -3.55 -19.41 1.07
CA ILE A 47 -5.01 -19.31 0.94
C ILE A 47 -5.55 -18.14 1.78
N LEU A 48 -5.08 -17.98 3.01
CA LEU A 48 -5.48 -16.91 3.92
C LEU A 48 -4.76 -15.59 3.62
N GLY A 49 -3.81 -15.57 2.67
CA GLY A 49 -2.97 -14.41 2.40
C GLY A 49 -2.17 -13.96 3.63
N ILE A 50 -1.96 -14.85 4.61
CA ILE A 50 -1.21 -14.57 5.85
C ILE A 50 0.29 -14.53 5.55
N VAL A 51 0.73 -15.06 4.40
CA VAL A 51 2.03 -14.67 3.84
C VAL A 51 2.00 -13.15 3.74
N THR A 52 2.78 -12.51 4.62
CA THR A 52 2.99 -11.09 4.81
C THR A 52 3.09 -10.37 3.47
N ASN A 53 1.96 -10.08 2.83
CA ASN A 53 1.88 -9.20 1.70
C ASN A 53 2.04 -7.81 2.29
N ASN A 54 3.30 -7.46 2.52
CA ASN A 54 3.73 -6.10 2.73
C ASN A 54 3.52 -5.42 1.36
N ASN A 55 2.26 -5.10 1.02
CA ASN A 55 1.86 -4.42 -0.22
C ASN A 55 2.30 -2.93 -0.22
N ARG A 56 3.31 -2.65 0.59
CA ARG A 56 3.94 -1.35 0.76
C ARG A 56 4.92 -1.18 -0.37
N LYS A 57 4.90 -0.01 -1.03
CA LYS A 57 5.86 0.27 -2.11
C LYS A 57 7.27 0.24 -1.54
N ALA A 58 8.14 -0.55 -2.16
CA ALA A 58 9.55 -0.64 -1.77
C ALA A 58 10.18 0.77 -1.81
N GLY A 59 10.85 1.17 -0.72
CA GLY A 59 11.47 2.50 -0.59
C GLY A 59 10.59 3.58 0.04
N ASN A 60 9.36 3.26 0.46
CA ASN A 60 8.56 4.15 1.28
C ASN A 60 9.06 4.19 2.73
N MET A 61 9.02 5.39 3.33
CA MET A 61 9.32 5.65 4.72
C MET A 61 8.04 6.03 5.47
N ILE A 62 7.93 5.49 6.69
CA ILE A 62 6.86 5.86 7.62
C ILE A 62 7.34 7.00 8.47
N PHE A 63 6.54 8.06 8.59
CA PHE A 63 6.84 9.11 9.51
C PHE A 63 5.57 9.77 10.06
N PHE A 64 5.69 10.26 11.28
CA PHE A 64 4.70 11.14 11.88
C PHE A 64 5.07 12.60 11.61
N VAL A 65 4.06 13.42 11.34
CA VAL A 65 4.15 14.87 11.39
C VAL A 65 3.25 15.35 12.51
N MET A 66 3.86 15.90 13.55
CA MET A 66 3.18 16.46 14.71
C MET A 66 3.46 17.95 14.76
N TYR A 67 2.50 18.75 15.18
CA TYR A 67 2.75 20.17 15.35
C TYR A 67 2.01 20.72 16.56
N ASP A 68 2.60 21.75 17.17
CA ASP A 68 1.93 22.63 18.10
C ASP A 68 1.97 24.04 17.51
N ILE A 69 0.80 24.48 17.05
CA ILE A 69 0.62 25.73 16.30
C ILE A 69 -0.55 26.47 16.91
N GLU A 70 -0.32 27.68 17.41
CA GLU A 70 -1.35 28.48 18.06
C GLU A 70 -2.35 29.06 17.05
N ASP A 71 -1.86 29.62 15.94
CA ASP A 71 -2.71 30.24 14.92
C ASP A 71 -3.55 29.20 14.15
N ASN A 72 -4.86 29.32 14.29
CA ASN A 72 -5.85 28.48 13.60
C ASN A 72 -5.78 28.58 12.07
N LYS A 73 -5.38 29.74 11.52
CA LYS A 73 -5.24 29.96 10.08
C LYS A 73 -4.06 29.18 9.54
N VAL A 74 -2.88 29.34 10.14
CA VAL A 74 -1.65 28.59 9.79
C VAL A 74 -1.90 27.08 9.93
N ARG A 75 -2.51 26.65 11.05
CA ARG A 75 -2.87 25.25 11.29
C ARG A 75 -3.75 24.68 10.17
N ARG A 76 -4.74 25.43 9.69
CA ARG A 76 -5.60 25.00 8.57
C ARG A 76 -4.83 24.87 7.26
N TYR A 77 -3.90 25.78 6.97
CA TYR A 77 -3.08 25.70 5.75
C TYR A 77 -2.16 24.49 5.77
N ILE A 78 -1.44 24.27 6.87
CA ILE A 78 -0.54 23.10 7.02
C ILE A 78 -1.33 21.80 6.95
N ALA A 79 -2.48 21.71 7.62
CA ALA A 79 -3.32 20.53 7.54
C ALA A 79 -3.78 20.24 6.09
N LYS A 80 -4.19 21.26 5.33
CA LYS A 80 -4.56 21.09 3.91
C LYS A 80 -3.38 20.65 3.06
N TYR A 81 -2.21 21.22 3.29
CA TYR A 81 -0.98 20.86 2.59
C TYR A 81 -0.60 19.39 2.85
N LEU A 82 -0.57 18.96 4.11
CA LEU A 82 -0.22 17.58 4.47
C LEU A 82 -1.18 16.55 3.86
N LEU A 83 -2.48 16.84 3.88
CA LEU A 83 -3.48 15.99 3.22
C LEU A 83 -3.25 15.90 1.70
N LYS A 84 -2.93 17.02 1.04
CA LYS A 84 -2.63 17.06 -0.40
C LYS A 84 -1.38 16.25 -0.76
N MET A 85 -0.38 16.23 0.11
CA MET A 85 0.86 15.47 -0.08
C MET A 85 0.67 13.95 0.04
N GLY A 86 -0.47 13.52 0.60
CA GLY A 86 -0.79 12.12 0.85
C GLY A 86 -0.54 11.68 2.29
N CYS A 87 -0.43 12.61 3.24
CA CYS A 87 -0.40 12.28 4.66
C CYS A 87 -1.84 12.03 5.14
N THR A 88 -2.02 11.04 6.00
CA THR A 88 -3.32 10.75 6.62
C THR A 88 -3.40 11.39 8.00
N ARG A 89 -4.52 12.05 8.28
CA ARG A 89 -4.74 12.67 9.59
C ARG A 89 -5.11 11.61 10.62
N VAL A 90 -4.37 11.56 11.72
CA VAL A 90 -4.57 10.61 12.82
C VAL A 90 -5.20 11.28 14.04
N GLN A 91 -4.78 12.50 14.36
CA GLN A 91 -5.40 13.34 15.39
C GLN A 91 -5.48 14.80 14.94
N ARG A 92 -5.97 15.69 15.82
CA ARG A 92 -6.08 17.12 15.52
C ARG A 92 -4.75 17.73 15.09
N SER A 93 -3.64 17.33 15.69
CA SER A 93 -2.31 17.88 15.35
C SER A 93 -1.29 16.81 14.99
N ILE A 94 -1.75 15.62 14.57
CA ILE A 94 -0.89 14.48 14.25
C ILE A 94 -1.31 13.87 12.92
N PHE A 95 -0.33 13.68 12.04
CA PHE A 95 -0.48 13.07 10.73
C PHE A 95 0.50 11.90 10.60
N LEU A 96 0.08 10.84 9.93
CA LEU A 96 0.89 9.68 9.59
C LEU A 96 1.04 9.62 8.07
N ALA A 97 2.25 9.38 7.60
CA ALA A 97 2.56 9.27 6.18
C ALA A 97 3.26 7.96 5.88
N ASP A 98 2.97 7.40 4.71
CA ASP A 98 3.69 6.30 4.09
C ASP A 98 4.13 6.72 2.68
N LEU A 99 5.26 7.43 2.59
CA LEU A 99 5.67 8.13 1.36
C LEU A 99 7.14 7.86 1.05
N ASN A 100 7.53 8.04 -0.21
CA ASN A 100 8.93 7.89 -0.62
C ASN A 100 9.83 8.97 0.03
N GLY A 101 11.15 8.71 0.01
CA GLY A 101 12.14 9.64 0.58
C GLY A 101 12.13 11.03 -0.04
N GLU A 102 11.80 11.15 -1.33
CA GLU A 102 11.68 12.44 -2.03
C GLU A 102 10.56 13.30 -1.43
N LYS A 103 9.35 12.74 -1.28
CA LYS A 103 8.22 13.44 -0.66
C LYS A 103 8.49 13.78 0.79
N TYR A 104 9.18 12.90 1.53
CA TYR A 104 9.61 13.21 2.88
C TYR A 104 10.50 14.46 2.93
N ASN A 105 11.53 14.52 2.08
CA ASN A 105 12.45 15.66 2.01
C ASN A 105 11.74 16.94 1.55
N GLN A 106 10.78 16.81 0.64
CA GLN A 106 9.93 17.92 0.20
C GLN A 106 9.10 18.47 1.36
N ILE A 107 8.37 17.61 2.09
CA ILE A 107 7.56 18.00 3.24
C ILE A 107 8.43 18.66 4.32
N ARG A 108 9.60 18.10 4.60
CA ARG A 108 10.55 18.68 5.56
C ARG A 108 10.98 20.08 5.15
N THR A 109 11.36 20.27 3.89
CA THR A 109 11.81 21.57 3.36
C THR A 109 10.69 22.59 3.38
N ASP A 110 9.50 22.22 2.89
CA ASP A 110 8.33 23.09 2.82
C ASP A 110 7.89 23.54 4.22
N LEU A 111 7.83 22.62 5.19
CA LEU A 111 7.48 22.96 6.57
C LEU A 111 8.55 23.84 7.24
N SER A 112 9.84 23.62 6.93
CA SER A 112 10.93 24.47 7.44
C SER A 112 10.86 25.89 6.84
N ALA A 113 10.52 26.01 5.56
CA ALA A 113 10.32 27.30 4.91
C ALA A 113 9.10 28.04 5.48
N VAL A 114 8.00 27.33 5.76
CA VAL A 114 6.85 27.89 6.47
C VAL A 114 7.27 28.35 7.87
N GLN A 115 8.05 27.57 8.61
CA GLN A 115 8.53 27.99 9.93
C GLN A 115 9.43 29.23 9.87
N ALA A 116 10.26 29.38 8.82
CA ALA A 116 11.14 30.54 8.68
C ALA A 116 10.41 31.80 8.20
N ALA A 117 9.31 31.65 7.44
CA ALA A 117 8.54 32.77 6.90
C ALA A 117 7.67 33.47 7.96
N TYR A 118 7.39 32.79 9.06
CA TYR A 118 6.65 33.34 10.18
C TYR A 118 7.60 33.39 11.39
N GLU A 119 7.69 34.51 12.11
CA GLU A 119 8.43 34.60 13.38
C GLU A 119 7.70 33.84 14.51
N ASN A 120 7.32 32.60 14.24
CA ASN A 120 6.50 31.79 15.11
C ASN A 120 7.40 30.96 16.05
N ALA A 121 7.03 30.94 17.32
CA ALA A 121 7.55 30.00 18.32
C ALA A 121 6.87 28.61 18.24
N ASP A 122 6.08 28.38 17.19
CA ASP A 122 5.39 27.11 16.95
C ASP A 122 6.40 25.96 16.72
N SER A 123 6.04 24.74 17.13
CA SER A 123 6.92 23.58 17.02
C SER A 123 6.35 22.55 16.06
N ILE A 124 7.13 22.13 15.07
CA ILE A 124 6.78 21.05 14.14
C ILE A 124 7.80 19.93 14.27
N LEU A 125 7.31 18.72 14.55
CA LEU A 125 8.12 17.51 14.68
C LEU A 125 7.82 16.56 13.54
N ILE A 126 8.88 16.07 12.90
CA ILE A 126 8.80 15.02 11.89
C ILE A 126 9.60 13.83 12.40
N VAL A 127 8.93 12.72 12.69
CA VAL A 127 9.52 11.55 13.33
C VAL A 127 9.44 10.35 12.39
N PRO A 128 10.55 9.95 11.74
CA PRO A 128 10.60 8.72 10.99
C PRO A 128 10.56 7.53 11.95
N ILE A 129 9.78 6.51 11.62
CA ILE A 129 9.64 5.30 12.43
C ILE A 129 9.69 4.06 11.55
N SER A 130 10.15 2.95 12.13
CA SER A 130 10.09 1.65 11.47
C SER A 130 8.69 1.04 11.52
N THR A 131 8.45 0.05 10.66
CA THR A 131 7.23 -0.76 10.67
C THR A 131 6.99 -1.44 12.01
N ASP A 132 8.06 -1.87 12.66
CA ASP A 132 8.01 -2.67 13.88
C ASP A 132 7.55 -1.79 15.05
N LEU A 133 8.13 -0.60 15.18
CA LEU A 133 7.69 0.40 16.16
C LEU A 133 6.22 0.79 15.94
N LEU A 134 5.81 0.99 14.69
CA LEU A 134 4.41 1.29 14.39
C LEU A 134 3.46 0.16 14.81
N SER A 135 3.83 -1.11 14.58
CA SER A 135 3.00 -2.25 15.00
C SER A 135 2.92 -2.43 16.52
N SER A 136 3.96 -1.99 17.24
CA SER A 136 3.96 -1.97 18.70
C SER A 136 3.16 -0.82 19.31
N MET A 137 2.82 0.19 18.50
CA MET A 137 2.08 1.36 18.96
C MET A 137 0.73 0.96 19.54
N ARG A 138 0.42 1.51 20.72
CA ARG A 138 -0.87 1.32 21.38
C ARG A 138 -1.64 2.63 21.35
N VAL A 139 -2.86 2.58 20.83
CA VAL A 139 -3.81 3.69 20.88
C VAL A 139 -4.75 3.44 22.04
N ILE A 140 -4.84 4.41 22.95
CA ILE A 140 -5.78 4.38 24.07
C ILE A 140 -6.90 5.37 23.73
N GLY A 141 -8.16 4.92 23.76
CA GLY A 141 -9.33 5.73 23.43
C GLY A 141 -9.92 5.39 22.06
N GLN A 142 -10.32 6.42 21.29
CA GLN A 142 -10.98 6.22 20.00
C GLN A 142 -10.07 5.46 19.02
N THR A 143 -10.63 4.41 18.41
CA THR A 143 -9.90 3.51 17.50
C THR A 143 -9.39 4.27 16.28
N ILE A 144 -8.07 4.34 16.15
CA ILE A 144 -7.39 4.79 14.94
C ILE A 144 -6.98 3.52 14.19
N ASP A 145 -7.55 3.29 13.01
CA ASP A 145 -7.19 2.17 12.13
C ASP A 145 -5.84 2.43 11.43
N ILE A 146 -4.74 2.36 12.18
CA ILE A 146 -3.37 2.52 11.66
C ILE A 146 -3.06 1.49 10.56
N GLU A 147 -3.65 0.31 10.64
CA GLU A 147 -3.52 -0.76 9.65
C GLU A 147 -4.16 -0.40 8.30
N LEU A 148 -5.26 0.37 8.31
CA LEU A 148 -5.88 0.88 7.09
C LEU A 148 -4.95 1.93 6.43
N ILE A 149 -4.35 2.80 7.25
CA ILE A 149 -3.45 3.86 6.78
C ILE A 149 -2.16 3.29 6.18
N THR A 150 -1.65 2.21 6.77
CA THR A 150 -0.45 1.52 6.28
C THR A 150 -0.73 0.44 5.25
N ASN A 151 -1.97 0.38 4.75
CA ASN A 151 -2.42 -0.56 3.73
C ASN A 151 -2.11 -2.03 4.07
N LYS A 152 -2.17 -2.34 5.38
CA LYS A 152 -1.78 -3.63 5.97
C LYS A 152 -2.95 -4.63 6.05
N LYS A 153 -4.18 -4.22 5.75
CA LYS A 153 -5.36 -5.10 5.86
C LYS A 153 -5.53 -5.99 4.62
N ASN A 154 -5.42 -7.30 4.83
CA ASN A 154 -6.09 -8.31 4.02
C ASN A 154 -7.49 -8.54 4.63
N THR A 155 -8.48 -7.74 4.24
CA THR A 155 -9.86 -7.96 4.71
C THR A 155 -10.52 -9.04 3.86
N LEU A 156 -10.72 -10.23 4.44
CA LEU A 156 -11.62 -11.27 3.94
C LEU A 156 -12.98 -11.09 4.63
N PHE A 157 -14.05 -10.89 3.84
CA PHE A 157 -15.41 -11.03 4.32
C PHE A 157 -15.88 -12.46 4.05
N PHE A 158 -16.48 -13.10 5.05
CA PHE A 158 -17.20 -14.37 4.94
C PHE A 158 -18.64 -14.18 5.40
#